data_AF-J5PKB9-F1
#
_entry.id   AF-J5PKB9-F1
#
_cell.length_a   1.000
_cell.length_b   1.000
_cell.length_c   1.000
_cell.angle_alpha   90.00
_cell.angle_beta   90.00
_cell.angle_gamma   90.00
#
_symmetry.space_group_name_H-M   'P 1'
#
loop_
_entity.id
_entity.type
_entity.pdbx_description
1 polymer ?
#
loop_
_entity_poly.entity_id
_entity_poly.type
_entity_poly.pdbx_seq_one_letter_code
_entity_poly.pdbx_strand_id
1 'polypeptide(L)'
;MDDDENNGPDLLPDELADVIADESEGTDKAKKADTGAEGTDDPAEGDEGDGAEGAGSEKPDGEGSEGDEPEGKDENEDKPARKRSGSQRLQRRLAAAEAEIAALRSRVAPDGSVSRQAVEAEIGPPPREQDFHGDLAAYDRAMTVYEIEARQTVRDMKAKAQSAQTARAEALREAAEEHMERCEAFAREVPDFKATLEKNAHLKASPIIETLVLESEQSPHLLYFLAKNPARLEKLNRMSERDAAREVGRIEASLSRPKPKTETKAPTPKQPPKGGATPRSPDSDLNAWLAKTYGKR
;
A
#
# COMPACT_ATOMS: atom_id res chain seq x y z
N MET A 1 1.58 41.56 -54.02
CA MET A 1 1.92 42.31 -52.81
C MET A 1 0.68 42.30 -51.94
N ASP A 2 0.45 41.32 -51.09
CA ASP A 2 1.24 40.18 -50.65
C ASP A 2 0.26 39.09 -50.24
N ASP A 3 0.51 37.88 -50.71
CA ASP A 3 -0.08 36.64 -50.22
C ASP A 3 0.64 36.30 -48.91
N ASP A 4 -0.01 36.40 -47.76
CA ASP A 4 0.53 35.90 -46.50
C ASP A 4 -0.26 34.66 -46.07
N GLU A 5 0.42 33.54 -46.29
CA GLU A 5 0.01 32.18 -45.99
C GLU A 5 -0.17 31.97 -44.48
N ASN A 6 -1.28 31.29 -44.19
CA ASN A 6 -1.65 30.74 -42.91
C ASN A 6 -0.62 29.69 -42.44
N ASN A 7 0.41 30.13 -41.72
CA ASN A 7 1.40 29.27 -41.08
C ASN A 7 0.91 28.84 -39.69
N GLY A 8 0.40 27.61 -39.59
CA GLY A 8 0.11 26.97 -38.31
C GLY A 8 1.41 26.49 -37.63
N PRO A 9 1.51 26.54 -36.30
CA PRO A 9 2.56 25.80 -35.60
C PRO A 9 2.06 24.37 -35.32
N ASP A 10 2.40 23.47 -36.22
CA ASP A 10 2.47 22.03 -35.93
C ASP A 10 3.86 21.73 -35.32
N LEU A 11 3.89 20.73 -34.44
CA LEU A 11 5.07 20.05 -33.88
C LEU A 11 5.84 20.77 -32.75
N LEU A 12 5.54 20.39 -31.50
CA LEU A 12 6.54 20.31 -30.44
C LEU A 12 6.82 18.82 -30.11
N PRO A 13 8.09 18.47 -29.86
CA PRO A 13 8.65 17.13 -30.08
C PRO A 13 8.41 16.14 -28.94
N ASP A 14 8.28 14.89 -29.37
CA ASP A 14 8.05 13.66 -28.62
C ASP A 14 9.35 13.08 -28.01
N GLU A 15 10.16 13.89 -27.34
CA GLU A 15 11.40 13.42 -26.69
C GLU A 15 11.47 13.82 -25.22
N LEU A 16 10.94 12.97 -24.34
CA LEU A 16 11.36 12.86 -22.93
C LEU A 16 11.01 11.47 -22.35
N ALA A 17 11.03 10.44 -23.19
CA ALA A 17 10.84 9.05 -22.80
C ALA A 17 11.94 8.18 -23.42
N ASP A 18 13.20 8.46 -23.09
CA ASP A 18 14.30 7.50 -23.24
C ASP A 18 15.52 7.98 -22.41
N VAL A 19 15.44 7.79 -21.09
CA VAL A 19 16.62 7.77 -20.21
C VAL A 19 16.44 6.58 -19.29
N ILE A 20 16.59 5.38 -19.84
CA ILE A 20 17.21 4.17 -19.25
C ILE A 20 17.24 3.15 -20.38
N ALA A 21 18.44 2.95 -20.93
CA ALA A 21 18.91 1.85 -21.80
C ALA A 21 19.49 2.33 -23.13
N ASP A 22 20.75 2.77 -23.15
CA ASP A 22 21.68 2.37 -24.21
C ASP A 22 23.15 2.61 -23.80
N GLU A 23 23.83 1.54 -23.37
CA GLU A 23 25.29 1.39 -23.56
C GLU A 23 25.56 -0.11 -23.69
N SER A 24 25.57 -0.63 -24.92
CA SER A 24 26.62 -1.55 -25.37
C SER A 24 26.58 -1.73 -26.88
N GLU A 25 27.51 -1.08 -27.58
CA GLU A 25 27.83 -1.37 -28.97
C GLU A 25 28.42 -2.79 -29.14
N GLY A 26 27.99 -3.46 -30.23
CA GLY A 26 28.75 -4.26 -31.21
C GLY A 26 29.80 -5.30 -30.77
N THR A 27 30.03 -6.45 -31.40
CA THR A 27 29.66 -7.08 -32.68
C THR A 27 30.22 -8.51 -32.61
N ASP A 28 29.53 -9.55 -33.11
CA ASP A 28 30.08 -10.48 -34.14
C ASP A 28 29.16 -11.69 -34.47
N LYS A 29 28.61 -11.61 -35.68
CA LYS A 29 28.56 -12.63 -36.76
C LYS A 29 28.39 -14.15 -36.45
N ALA A 30 27.20 -14.63 -36.84
CA ALA A 30 26.88 -15.78 -37.71
C ALA A 30 27.32 -17.23 -37.35
N LYS A 31 26.33 -18.14 -37.24
CA LYS A 31 26.15 -19.28 -38.17
C LYS A 31 24.76 -19.94 -38.09
N LYS A 32 24.27 -20.32 -39.26
CA LYS A 32 23.02 -21.04 -39.59
C LYS A 32 23.18 -22.57 -39.45
N ALA A 33 22.01 -23.23 -39.46
CA ALA A 33 21.71 -24.66 -39.75
C ALA A 33 21.79 -25.60 -38.53
N ASP A 34 20.94 -26.62 -38.34
CA ASP A 34 20.03 -27.33 -39.24
C ASP A 34 18.98 -28.13 -38.41
N THR A 35 17.98 -28.60 -39.14
CA THR A 35 16.77 -29.39 -38.87
C THR A 35 16.93 -30.80 -38.25
N GLY A 36 15.79 -31.38 -37.80
CA GLY A 36 15.52 -32.83 -37.71
C GLY A 36 15.12 -33.30 -36.29
N ALA A 37 13.86 -33.61 -35.95
CA ALA A 37 12.91 -34.64 -36.43
C ALA A 37 12.76 -35.80 -35.42
N GLU A 38 11.52 -36.28 -35.33
CA GLU A 38 10.91 -37.24 -34.38
C GLU A 38 11.60 -38.59 -34.19
N GLY A 39 11.27 -39.24 -33.08
CA GLY A 39 11.49 -40.68 -32.85
C GLY A 39 10.87 -41.15 -31.53
N THR A 40 9.58 -41.48 -31.58
CA THR A 40 8.90 -42.37 -30.62
C THR A 40 9.41 -43.80 -30.77
N ASP A 41 9.62 -44.53 -29.67
CA ASP A 41 9.08 -45.89 -29.49
C ASP A 41 9.41 -46.43 -28.08
N ASP A 42 8.35 -46.85 -27.40
CA ASP A 42 8.29 -47.69 -26.20
C ASP A 42 8.59 -49.16 -26.60
N PRO A 43 9.02 -50.05 -25.69
CA PRO A 43 8.01 -50.91 -25.07
C PRO A 43 8.29 -51.39 -23.62
N ALA A 44 7.25 -51.28 -22.79
CA ALA A 44 6.53 -52.33 -22.04
C ALA A 44 7.18 -53.18 -20.91
N GLU A 45 6.43 -53.19 -19.80
CA GLU A 45 6.01 -54.28 -18.88
C GLU A 45 6.68 -54.55 -17.50
N GLY A 46 5.81 -54.50 -16.47
CA GLY A 46 5.85 -55.18 -15.16
C GLY A 46 6.44 -54.36 -13.99
N ASP A 47 5.90 -54.29 -12.77
CA ASP A 47 4.74 -54.89 -12.10
C ASP A 47 4.66 -54.31 -10.66
N GLU A 48 3.44 -54.25 -10.09
CA GLU A 48 3.03 -54.20 -8.67
C GLU A 48 3.47 -53.10 -7.66
N GLY A 49 2.46 -52.51 -7.00
CA GLY A 49 2.58 -51.96 -5.63
C GLY A 49 1.62 -50.84 -5.20
N ASP A 50 0.35 -51.17 -4.92
CA ASP A 50 -0.53 -50.71 -3.80
C ASP A 50 -0.49 -49.21 -3.37
N GLY A 51 -1.56 -48.40 -3.33
CA GLY A 51 -2.95 -48.65 -2.97
C GLY A 51 -3.34 -47.75 -1.78
N ALA A 52 -3.99 -46.59 -2.03
CA ALA A 52 -4.68 -45.81 -0.98
C ALA A 52 -5.70 -44.82 -1.59
N GLU A 53 -6.88 -45.33 -1.94
CA GLU A 53 -8.12 -44.55 -2.01
C GLU A 53 -8.83 -44.57 -0.66
N GLY A 54 -9.58 -43.50 -0.36
CA GLY A 54 -10.45 -43.42 0.81
C GLY A 54 -11.19 -42.10 0.92
N ALA A 55 -12.06 -41.83 -0.04
CA ALA A 55 -13.11 -40.81 0.06
C ALA A 55 -14.23 -41.30 1.00
N GLY A 56 -14.86 -40.38 1.75
CA GLY A 56 -16.02 -40.65 2.58
C GLY A 56 -16.99 -39.46 2.58
N SER A 57 -17.93 -39.47 1.63
CA SER A 57 -19.21 -38.76 1.70
C SER A 57 -20.27 -39.74 2.17
N GLU A 58 -21.04 -39.40 3.21
CA GLU A 58 -22.35 -40.01 3.46
C GLU A 58 -23.33 -38.96 4.02
N LYS A 59 -24.33 -38.63 3.21
CA LYS A 59 -25.69 -38.30 3.65
C LYS A 59 -26.46 -39.61 3.83
N PRO A 60 -27.55 -39.61 4.60
CA PRO A 60 -28.71 -40.43 4.30
C PRO A 60 -29.96 -39.59 3.98
N ASP A 61 -30.64 -40.02 2.90
CA ASP A 61 -32.04 -39.81 2.52
C ASP A 61 -33.01 -40.49 3.55
N GLY A 62 -34.32 -40.28 3.60
CA GLY A 62 -35.29 -39.61 2.73
C GLY A 62 -36.74 -39.81 3.24
N GLU A 63 -37.70 -39.38 2.40
CA GLU A 63 -39.17 -39.58 2.42
C GLU A 63 -39.97 -38.92 3.58
N GLY A 64 -41.11 -38.25 3.40
CA GLY A 64 -41.98 -37.94 2.26
C GLY A 64 -43.34 -37.45 2.78
N SER A 65 -44.15 -36.84 1.91
CA SER A 65 -45.59 -36.54 2.01
C SER A 65 -45.98 -35.06 2.07
N GLU A 66 -46.41 -34.60 0.90
CA GLU A 66 -47.64 -33.86 0.55
C GLU A 66 -48.05 -32.58 1.32
N GLY A 67 -48.53 -31.65 0.51
CA GLY A 67 -48.78 -30.26 0.87
C GLY A 67 -50.08 -30.01 1.63
N ASP A 68 -50.12 -28.83 2.22
CA ASP A 68 -51.34 -28.08 2.48
C ASP A 68 -50.94 -26.60 2.60
N GLU A 69 -51.45 -25.76 1.70
CA GLU A 69 -51.56 -24.33 1.95
C GLU A 69 -52.55 -24.13 3.10
N PRO A 70 -52.32 -23.15 3.97
CA PRO A 70 -53.41 -22.22 4.17
C PRO A 70 -52.96 -20.76 4.17
N GLU A 71 -53.68 -19.96 3.39
CA GLU A 71 -53.87 -18.53 3.63
C GLU A 71 -54.35 -18.30 5.08
N GLY A 72 -53.84 -17.26 5.73
CA GLY A 72 -54.48 -16.78 6.96
C GLY A 72 -53.63 -15.91 7.88
N LYS A 73 -53.68 -14.60 7.62
CA LYS A 73 -53.85 -13.51 8.60
C LYS A 73 -52.79 -13.29 9.70
N ASP A 74 -52.18 -12.09 9.59
CA ASP A 74 -51.88 -11.15 10.66
C ASP A 74 -51.85 -11.70 12.09
N GLU A 75 -50.64 -12.03 12.56
CA GLU A 75 -50.30 -11.86 13.96
C GLU A 75 -48.98 -11.07 14.07
N ASN A 76 -49.17 -9.84 14.53
CA ASN A 76 -48.17 -8.86 14.89
C ASN A 76 -47.36 -9.39 16.09
N GLU A 77 -46.29 -10.13 15.82
CA GLU A 77 -45.23 -10.40 16.80
C GLU A 77 -44.13 -9.35 16.66
N ASP A 78 -44.13 -8.37 17.56
CA ASP A 78 -43.02 -7.47 17.88
C ASP A 78 -41.78 -8.28 18.29
N LYS A 79 -41.08 -8.87 17.31
CA LYS A 79 -39.72 -9.37 17.49
C LYS A 79 -38.80 -8.16 17.51
N PRO A 80 -38.04 -7.91 18.60
CA PRO A 80 -37.13 -6.78 18.65
C PRO A 80 -36.11 -6.96 17.52
N ALA A 81 -36.14 -6.05 16.53
CA ALA A 81 -35.25 -6.05 15.39
C ALA A 81 -33.82 -6.30 15.89
N ARG A 82 -33.27 -7.48 15.58
CA ARG A 82 -31.93 -7.90 16.01
C ARG A 82 -30.98 -6.73 15.73
N LYS A 83 -30.43 -6.12 16.79
CA LYS A 83 -29.50 -4.99 16.67
C LYS A 83 -28.46 -5.41 15.64
N ARG A 84 -28.48 -4.75 14.46
CA ARG A 84 -27.65 -5.12 13.31
C ARG A 84 -26.24 -5.46 13.79
N SER A 85 -25.63 -6.55 13.33
CA SER A 85 -24.30 -6.91 13.80
C SER A 85 -23.32 -5.77 13.53
N GLY A 86 -22.29 -5.61 14.38
CA GLY A 86 -21.23 -4.62 14.15
C GLY A 86 -20.61 -4.75 12.75
N SER A 87 -20.52 -5.98 12.25
CA SER A 87 -20.09 -6.28 10.87
C SER A 87 -21.03 -5.69 9.81
N GLN A 88 -22.35 -5.79 10.00
CA GLN A 88 -23.33 -5.25 9.06
C GLN A 88 -23.32 -3.71 9.03
N ARG A 89 -23.07 -3.06 10.17
CA ARG A 89 -22.87 -1.60 10.23
C ARG A 89 -21.60 -1.19 9.47
N LEU A 90 -20.51 -1.94 9.66
CA LEU A 90 -19.24 -1.68 8.97
C LEU A 90 -19.36 -1.87 7.46
N GLN A 91 -19.99 -2.96 7.02
CA GLN A 91 -20.24 -3.23 5.59
C GLN A 91 -21.06 -2.13 4.94
N ARG A 92 -22.11 -1.63 5.60
CA ARG A 92 -22.91 -0.50 5.07
C ARG A 92 -22.07 0.77 4.96
N ARG A 93 -21.19 1.04 5.93
CA ARG A 93 -20.30 2.20 5.90
C ARG A 93 -19.26 2.09 4.77
N LEU A 94 -18.71 0.89 4.55
CA LEU A 94 -17.80 0.63 3.43
C LEU A 94 -18.52 0.82 2.10
N ALA A 95 -19.69 0.21 1.91
CA ALA A 95 -20.48 0.37 0.68
C ALA A 95 -20.86 1.83 0.42
N ALA A 96 -21.22 2.59 1.46
CA ALA A 96 -21.49 4.02 1.33
C ALA A 96 -20.25 4.82 0.91
N ALA A 97 -19.09 4.53 1.53
CA ALA A 97 -17.84 5.19 1.19
C ALA A 97 -17.35 4.82 -0.23
N GLU A 98 -17.52 3.57 -0.65
CA GLU A 98 -17.21 3.11 -2.00
C GLU A 98 -18.11 3.78 -3.04
N ALA A 99 -19.41 3.91 -2.75
CA ALA A 99 -20.35 4.64 -3.61
C ALA A 99 -19.99 6.12 -3.72
N GLU A 100 -19.55 6.75 -2.63
CA GLU A 100 -19.08 8.14 -2.62
C GLU A 100 -17.79 8.30 -3.45
N ILE A 101 -16.80 7.41 -3.27
CA ILE A 101 -15.57 7.42 -4.08
C ILE A 101 -15.90 7.20 -5.57
N ALA A 102 -16.82 6.29 -5.88
CA ALA A 102 -17.26 6.03 -7.25
C ALA A 102 -17.95 7.27 -7.85
N ALA A 103 -18.82 7.94 -7.09
CA ALA A 103 -19.48 9.18 -7.51
C ALA A 103 -18.49 10.35 -7.71
N LEU A 104 -17.48 10.45 -6.86
CA LEU A 104 -16.41 11.44 -7.01
C LEU A 104 -15.54 11.15 -8.24
N ARG A 105 -15.26 9.87 -8.52
CA ARG A 105 -14.52 9.44 -9.73
C ARG A 105 -15.34 9.56 -11.01
N SER A 106 -16.67 9.45 -10.95
CA SER A 106 -17.54 9.58 -12.13
C SER A 106 -17.87 11.03 -12.49
N ARG A 107 -17.53 12.00 -11.64
CA ARG A 107 -17.71 13.43 -11.93
C ARG A 107 -16.85 13.89 -13.09
N VAL A 108 -15.61 13.39 -13.15
CA VAL A 108 -14.69 13.62 -14.27
C VAL A 108 -13.99 12.30 -14.54
N ALA A 109 -14.27 11.72 -15.70
CA ALA A 109 -13.61 10.50 -16.15
C ALA A 109 -12.12 10.78 -16.41
N PRO A 110 -11.26 9.74 -16.38
CA PRO A 110 -9.82 9.90 -16.57
C PRO A 110 -9.44 10.45 -17.96
N ASP A 111 -10.34 10.38 -18.94
CA ASP A 111 -10.21 11.00 -20.27
C ASP A 111 -10.59 12.51 -20.28
N GLY A 112 -10.95 13.07 -19.13
CA GLY A 112 -11.38 14.46 -18.97
C GLY A 112 -12.83 14.72 -19.43
N SER A 113 -13.61 13.67 -19.69
CA SER A 113 -15.05 13.81 -19.99
C SER A 113 -15.85 14.04 -18.70
N VAL A 114 -16.82 14.97 -18.77
CA VAL A 114 -17.72 15.30 -17.65
C VAL A 114 -19.03 14.55 -17.88
N SER A 115 -19.48 13.79 -16.87
CA SER A 115 -20.72 13.03 -16.99
C SER A 115 -21.95 13.93 -16.91
N ARG A 116 -23.03 13.56 -17.61
CA ARG A 116 -24.31 14.28 -17.56
C ARG A 116 -24.84 14.40 -16.13
N GLN A 117 -24.67 13.35 -15.33
CA GLN A 117 -25.06 13.33 -13.92
C GLN A 117 -24.28 14.35 -13.08
N ALA A 118 -23.01 14.62 -13.43
CA ALA A 118 -22.20 15.62 -12.75
C ALA A 118 -22.67 17.05 -13.05
N VAL A 119 -23.07 17.31 -14.30
CA VAL A 119 -23.69 18.58 -14.70
C VAL A 119 -25.03 18.76 -13.97
N GLU A 120 -25.90 17.74 -14.03
CA GLU A 120 -27.21 17.76 -13.38
C GLU A 120 -27.12 17.91 -11.85
N ALA A 121 -26.06 17.40 -11.22
CA ALA A 121 -25.82 17.60 -9.80
C ALA A 121 -25.44 19.04 -9.43
N GLU A 122 -24.87 19.80 -10.36
CA GLU A 122 -24.43 21.19 -10.12
C GLU A 122 -25.54 22.19 -10.46
N ILE A 123 -26.23 22.02 -11.60
CA ILE A 123 -27.22 22.98 -12.13
C ILE A 123 -28.66 22.48 -12.10
N GLY A 124 -28.89 21.24 -11.64
CA GLY A 124 -30.21 20.61 -11.60
C GLY A 124 -30.59 19.87 -12.89
N PRO A 125 -31.75 19.19 -12.90
CA PRO A 125 -32.25 18.47 -14.06
C PRO A 125 -32.60 19.43 -15.21
N PRO A 126 -32.54 18.97 -16.48
CA PRO A 126 -33.02 19.76 -17.60
C PRO A 126 -34.50 20.12 -17.42
N PRO A 127 -34.91 21.35 -17.80
CA PRO A 127 -36.32 21.74 -17.81
C PRO A 127 -37.18 20.72 -18.55
N ARG A 128 -38.40 20.47 -18.08
CA ARG A 128 -39.34 19.57 -18.76
C ARG A 128 -40.51 20.38 -19.32
N GLU A 129 -40.98 20.02 -20.51
CA GLU A 129 -42.13 20.70 -21.15
C GLU A 129 -43.37 20.75 -20.24
N GLN A 130 -43.55 19.72 -19.40
CA GLN A 130 -44.65 19.59 -18.44
C GLN A 130 -44.66 20.72 -17.39
N ASP A 131 -43.50 21.31 -17.09
CA ASP A 131 -43.35 22.38 -16.09
C ASP A 131 -43.86 23.74 -16.60
N PHE A 132 -44.13 23.86 -17.92
CA PHE A 132 -44.51 25.12 -18.57
C PHE A 132 -45.97 25.17 -19.03
N HIS A 133 -46.80 24.18 -18.64
CA HIS A 133 -48.25 24.16 -18.91
C HIS A 133 -48.65 24.42 -20.38
N GLY A 134 -47.81 24.00 -21.33
CA GLY A 134 -48.04 24.19 -22.77
C GLY A 134 -47.50 25.50 -23.37
N ASP A 135 -46.82 26.36 -22.60
CA ASP A 135 -46.07 27.50 -23.13
C ASP A 135 -44.72 27.02 -23.71
N LEU A 136 -44.75 26.63 -24.98
CA LEU A 136 -43.56 26.17 -25.71
C LEU A 136 -42.46 27.23 -25.77
N ALA A 137 -42.82 28.51 -25.92
CA ALA A 137 -41.83 29.57 -26.01
C ALA A 137 -41.10 29.79 -24.67
N ALA A 138 -41.79 29.61 -23.53
CA ALA A 138 -41.16 29.64 -22.22
C ALA A 138 -40.23 28.44 -21.99
N TYR A 139 -40.65 27.25 -22.42
CA TYR A 139 -39.83 26.04 -22.37
C TYR A 139 -38.54 26.21 -23.21
N ASP A 140 -38.64 26.70 -24.45
CA ASP A 140 -37.49 26.90 -25.32
C ASP A 140 -36.48 27.88 -24.70
N ARG A 141 -36.96 28.97 -24.10
CA ARG A 141 -36.09 29.92 -23.38
C ARG A 141 -35.40 29.26 -22.21
N ALA A 142 -36.13 28.48 -21.40
CA ALA A 142 -35.56 27.79 -20.25
C ALA A 142 -34.52 26.73 -20.66
N MET A 143 -34.81 25.96 -21.72
CA MET A 143 -33.87 24.99 -22.30
C MET A 143 -32.61 25.69 -22.82
N THR A 144 -32.75 26.83 -23.49
CA THR A 144 -31.60 27.60 -23.98
C THR A 144 -30.72 28.07 -22.82
N VAL A 145 -31.32 28.59 -21.74
CA VAL A 145 -30.57 28.99 -20.54
C VAL A 145 -29.85 27.78 -19.92
N TYR A 146 -30.56 26.66 -19.76
CA TYR A 146 -29.98 25.43 -19.23
C TYR A 146 -28.81 24.93 -20.08
N GLU A 147 -28.93 24.92 -21.41
CA GLU A 147 -27.84 24.48 -22.30
C GLU A 147 -26.60 25.39 -22.21
N ILE A 148 -26.80 26.69 -22.08
CA ILE A 148 -25.70 27.65 -21.89
C ILE A 148 -24.99 27.37 -20.56
N GLU A 149 -25.76 27.21 -19.48
CA GLU A 149 -25.23 26.93 -18.14
C GLU A 149 -24.53 25.56 -18.10
N ALA A 150 -25.12 24.52 -18.72
CA ALA A 150 -24.52 23.19 -18.85
C ALA A 150 -23.18 23.22 -19.59
N ARG A 151 -23.07 24.01 -20.67
CA ARG A 151 -21.79 24.17 -21.39
C ARG A 151 -20.74 24.90 -20.54
N GLN A 152 -21.16 25.91 -19.79
CA GLN A 152 -20.26 26.64 -18.90
C GLN A 152 -19.76 25.74 -17.77
N THR A 153 -20.65 24.99 -17.12
CA THR A 153 -20.26 24.07 -16.04
C THR A 153 -19.36 22.95 -16.53
N VAL A 154 -19.62 22.36 -17.70
CA VAL A 154 -18.70 21.37 -18.30
C VAL A 154 -17.30 21.97 -18.51
N ARG A 155 -17.22 23.20 -19.03
CA ARG A 155 -15.94 23.90 -19.22
C ARG A 155 -15.22 24.13 -17.89
N ASP A 156 -15.93 24.61 -16.88
CA ASP A 156 -15.36 24.89 -15.55
C ASP A 156 -14.90 23.62 -14.84
N MET A 157 -15.69 22.54 -14.92
CA MET A 157 -15.32 21.24 -14.38
C MET A 157 -14.07 20.68 -15.08
N LYS A 158 -13.99 20.80 -16.41
CA LYS A 158 -12.81 20.37 -17.15
C LYS A 158 -11.58 21.21 -16.79
N ALA A 159 -11.73 22.53 -16.68
CA ALA A 159 -10.64 23.42 -16.28
C ALA A 159 -10.14 23.10 -14.86
N LYS A 160 -11.05 22.87 -13.91
CA LYS A 160 -10.71 22.46 -12.53
C LYS A 160 -10.03 21.08 -12.49
N ALA A 161 -10.49 20.13 -13.31
CA ALA A 161 -9.86 18.82 -13.38
C ALA A 161 -8.45 18.89 -13.94
N GLN A 162 -8.27 19.65 -15.03
CA GLN A 162 -6.97 19.86 -15.64
C GLN A 162 -6.00 20.58 -14.68
N SER A 163 -6.44 21.64 -14.00
CA SER A 163 -5.60 22.35 -13.03
C SER A 163 -5.24 21.47 -11.82
N ALA A 164 -6.17 20.63 -11.35
CA ALA A 164 -5.87 19.67 -10.29
C ALA A 164 -4.87 18.60 -10.75
N GLN A 165 -4.95 18.16 -12.01
CA GLN A 165 -3.99 17.21 -12.59
C GLN A 165 -2.60 17.83 -12.74
N THR A 166 -2.50 19.06 -13.25
CA THR A 166 -1.21 19.75 -13.39
C THR A 166 -0.59 20.01 -12.02
N ALA A 167 -1.36 20.50 -11.05
CA ALA A 167 -0.87 20.72 -9.68
C ALA A 167 -0.38 19.43 -9.01
N ARG A 168 -1.07 18.30 -9.22
CA ARG A 168 -0.60 16.99 -8.71
C ARG A 168 0.69 16.53 -9.38
N ALA A 169 0.81 16.73 -10.69
CA ALA A 169 2.03 16.37 -11.43
C ALA A 169 3.22 17.24 -10.99
N GLU A 170 3.00 18.54 -10.77
CA GLU A 170 4.00 19.46 -10.23
C GLU A 170 4.44 19.07 -8.83
N ALA A 171 3.49 18.81 -7.91
CA ALA A 171 3.80 18.38 -6.55
C ALA A 171 4.59 17.05 -6.52
N LEU A 172 4.27 16.12 -7.42
CA LEU A 172 4.99 14.86 -7.54
C LEU A 172 6.44 15.07 -8.04
N ARG A 173 6.63 15.97 -9.01
CA ARG A 173 7.96 16.34 -9.51
C ARG A 173 8.80 16.98 -8.41
N GLU A 174 8.24 17.96 -7.71
CA GLU A 174 8.92 18.65 -6.60
C GLU A 174 9.32 17.66 -5.50
N ALA A 175 8.40 16.77 -5.09
CA ALA A 175 8.70 15.73 -4.11
C ALA A 175 9.79 14.74 -4.58
N ALA A 176 9.85 14.43 -5.89
CA ALA A 176 10.88 13.57 -6.46
C ALA A 176 12.25 14.25 -6.50
N GLU A 177 12.30 15.53 -6.87
CA GLU A 177 13.51 16.35 -6.85
C GLU A 177 14.06 16.47 -5.42
N GLU A 178 13.22 16.83 -4.45
CA GLU A 178 13.62 16.89 -3.04
C GLU A 178 14.07 15.52 -2.51
N HIS A 179 13.40 14.43 -2.91
CA HIS A 179 13.80 13.08 -2.54
C HIS A 179 15.20 12.75 -3.07
N MET A 180 15.50 13.11 -4.32
CA MET A 180 16.81 12.90 -4.92
C MET A 180 17.90 13.67 -4.16
N GLU A 181 17.67 14.94 -3.86
CA GLU A 181 18.59 15.76 -3.06
C GLU A 181 18.86 15.17 -1.67
N ARG A 182 17.80 14.73 -0.98
CA ARG A 182 17.91 14.06 0.33
C ARG A 182 18.69 12.75 0.21
N CYS A 183 18.47 11.97 -0.86
CA CYS A 183 19.22 10.73 -1.12
C CYS A 183 20.70 10.98 -1.38
N GLU A 184 21.06 12.04 -2.10
CA GLU A 184 22.46 12.42 -2.28
C GLU A 184 23.12 12.86 -0.98
N ALA A 185 22.44 13.68 -0.17
CA ALA A 185 22.94 14.09 1.14
C ALA A 185 23.17 12.86 2.04
N PHE A 186 22.19 11.95 2.09
CA PHE A 186 22.30 10.71 2.85
C PHE A 186 23.43 9.80 2.34
N ALA A 187 23.65 9.71 1.03
CA ALA A 187 24.74 8.93 0.45
C ALA A 187 26.13 9.45 0.85
N ARG A 188 26.28 10.75 1.13
CA ARG A 188 27.54 11.34 1.64
C ARG A 188 27.80 10.92 3.09
N GLU A 189 26.75 10.72 3.88
CA GLU A 189 26.84 10.29 5.29
C GLU A 189 26.94 8.76 5.44
N VAL A 190 26.30 8.01 4.54
CA VAL A 190 26.17 6.54 4.58
C VAL A 190 26.77 5.94 3.30
N PRO A 191 28.07 5.58 3.30
CA PRO A 191 28.78 5.17 2.08
C PRO A 191 28.25 3.88 1.44
N ASP A 192 27.66 2.97 2.22
CA ASP A 192 27.08 1.72 1.70
C ASP A 192 25.66 1.89 1.14
N PHE A 193 25.09 3.10 1.19
CA PHE A 193 23.73 3.37 0.74
C PHE A 193 23.51 3.00 -0.73
N LYS A 194 24.26 3.60 -1.66
CA LYS A 194 24.12 3.36 -3.10
C LYS A 194 24.34 1.89 -3.46
N ALA A 195 25.40 1.28 -2.92
CA ALA A 195 25.69 -0.14 -3.13
C ALA A 195 24.61 -1.06 -2.56
N THR A 196 23.93 -0.67 -1.47
CA THR A 196 22.80 -1.43 -0.93
C THR A 196 21.58 -1.35 -1.84
N LEU A 197 21.29 -0.16 -2.40
CA LEU A 197 20.19 0.00 -3.35
C LEU A 197 20.43 -0.78 -4.64
N GLU A 198 21.63 -0.68 -5.21
CA GLU A 198 22.01 -1.41 -6.43
C GLU A 198 21.88 -2.93 -6.25
N LYS A 199 22.39 -3.48 -5.14
CA LYS A 199 22.26 -4.91 -4.81
C LYS A 199 20.81 -5.37 -4.70
N ASN A 200 19.92 -4.48 -4.27
CA ASN A 200 18.51 -4.78 -4.03
C ASN A 200 17.58 -4.18 -5.09
N ALA A 201 18.10 -3.73 -6.24
CA ALA A 201 17.32 -3.10 -7.31
C ALA A 201 16.27 -4.05 -7.93
N HIS A 202 16.42 -5.36 -7.74
CA HIS A 202 15.44 -6.37 -8.15
C HIS A 202 14.18 -6.39 -7.28
N LEU A 203 14.21 -5.79 -6.08
CA LEU A 203 13.05 -5.68 -5.21
C LEU A 203 12.08 -4.62 -5.74
N LYS A 204 10.87 -5.04 -6.08
CA LYS A 204 9.80 -4.13 -6.53
C LYS A 204 8.94 -3.68 -5.36
N ALA A 205 8.83 -2.38 -5.15
CA ALA A 205 7.85 -1.80 -4.25
C ALA A 205 6.50 -1.69 -4.97
N SER A 206 5.41 -1.82 -4.23
CA SER A 206 4.08 -1.44 -4.73
C SER A 206 4.02 0.07 -4.93
N PRO A 207 3.26 0.59 -5.92
CA PRO A 207 3.11 2.03 -6.15
C PRO A 207 2.73 2.82 -4.89
N ILE A 208 1.92 2.22 -4.02
CA ILE A 208 1.51 2.82 -2.74
C ILE A 208 2.72 3.06 -1.83
N ILE A 209 3.66 2.11 -1.77
CA ILE A 209 4.85 2.23 -0.94
C ILE A 209 5.81 3.24 -1.54
N GLU A 210 5.95 3.27 -2.87
CA GLU A 210 6.78 4.26 -3.55
C GLU A 210 6.30 5.68 -3.24
N THR A 211 4.99 5.93 -3.31
CA THR A 211 4.40 7.22 -2.92
C THR A 211 4.66 7.54 -1.44
N LEU A 212 4.44 6.58 -0.53
CA LEU A 212 4.69 6.79 0.91
C LEU A 212 6.17 7.09 1.22
N VAL A 213 7.09 6.45 0.50
CA VAL A 213 8.53 6.72 0.65
C VAL A 213 8.86 8.12 0.15
N LEU A 214 8.31 8.52 -1.00
CA LEU A 214 8.55 9.84 -1.59
C LEU A 214 8.04 10.99 -0.70
N GLU A 215 6.83 10.83 -0.15
CA GLU A 215 6.17 11.79 0.74
C GLU A 215 6.83 11.90 2.13
N SER A 216 7.68 10.95 2.50
CA SER A 216 8.34 10.91 3.81
C SER A 216 9.43 11.97 3.96
N GLU A 217 9.45 12.67 5.10
CA GLU A 217 10.57 13.55 5.49
C GLU A 217 11.89 12.75 5.66
N GLN A 218 11.79 11.48 6.02
CA GLN A 218 12.92 10.56 6.25
C GLN A 218 13.09 9.60 5.06
N SER A 219 12.72 10.02 3.86
CA SER A 219 12.67 9.16 2.67
C SER A 219 13.93 8.34 2.37
N PRO A 220 15.18 8.86 2.48
CA PRO A 220 16.38 8.05 2.20
C PRO A 220 16.62 6.99 3.28
N HIS A 221 16.32 7.32 4.54
CA HIS A 221 16.47 6.40 5.67
C HIS A 221 15.47 5.24 5.56
N LEU A 222 14.24 5.56 5.18
CA LEU A 222 13.18 4.58 4.95
C LEU A 222 13.52 3.68 3.76
N LEU A 223 13.94 4.26 2.63
CA LEU A 223 14.36 3.52 1.43
C LEU A 223 15.50 2.55 1.75
N TYR A 224 16.53 3.03 2.45
CA TYR A 224 17.65 2.20 2.88
C TYR A 224 17.23 1.08 3.84
N PHE A 225 16.35 1.38 4.79
CA PHE A 225 15.81 0.39 5.71
C PHE A 225 15.05 -0.71 4.96
N LEU A 226 14.21 -0.35 3.98
CA LEU A 226 13.46 -1.32 3.17
C LEU A 226 14.39 -2.16 2.30
N ALA A 227 15.41 -1.56 1.68
CA ALA A 227 16.42 -2.28 0.91
C ALA A 227 17.21 -3.29 1.77
N LYS A 228 17.51 -2.96 3.03
CA LYS A 228 18.15 -3.89 3.99
C LYS A 228 17.20 -4.95 4.55
N ASN A 229 15.88 -4.77 4.40
CA ASN A 229 14.86 -5.64 4.98
C ASN A 229 13.84 -6.08 3.92
N PRO A 230 14.22 -6.91 2.91
CA PRO A 230 13.33 -7.33 1.83
C PRO A 230 12.07 -8.02 2.34
N ALA A 231 12.17 -8.84 3.39
CA ALA A 231 11.01 -9.50 3.98
C ALA A 231 9.96 -8.51 4.55
N ARG A 232 10.39 -7.32 5.01
CA ARG A 232 9.46 -6.27 5.45
C ARG A 232 8.82 -5.58 4.26
N LEU A 233 9.57 -5.31 3.20
CA LEU A 233 9.04 -4.74 1.96
C LEU A 233 7.98 -5.67 1.35
N GLU A 234 8.26 -6.97 1.28
CA GLU A 234 7.28 -7.97 0.83
C GLU A 234 6.02 -7.98 1.69
N LYS A 235 6.17 -7.87 3.02
CA LYS A 235 5.03 -7.81 3.91
C LYS A 235 4.18 -6.57 3.63
N LEU A 236 4.81 -5.40 3.44
CA LEU A 236 4.14 -4.16 3.10
C LEU A 236 3.42 -4.26 1.75
N ASN A 237 4.05 -4.88 0.74
CA ASN A 237 3.44 -5.09 -0.59
C ASN A 237 2.14 -5.91 -0.53
N ARG A 238 1.97 -6.75 0.49
CA ARG A 238 0.77 -7.59 0.70
C ARG A 238 -0.28 -6.91 1.60
N MET A 239 -0.01 -5.72 2.15
CA MET A 239 -0.95 -5.01 3.02
C MET A 239 -1.96 -4.18 2.23
N SER A 240 -3.08 -3.84 2.87
CA SER A 240 -3.96 -2.78 2.38
C SER A 240 -3.25 -1.41 2.44
N GLU A 241 -3.65 -0.46 1.60
CA GLU A 241 -3.10 0.91 1.58
C GLU A 241 -3.01 1.53 2.97
N ARG A 242 -4.10 1.43 3.74
CA ARG A 242 -4.19 2.00 5.09
C ARG A 242 -3.27 1.32 6.09
N ASP A 243 -3.10 0.01 5.96
CA ASP A 243 -2.22 -0.75 6.85
C ASP A 243 -0.75 -0.54 6.49
N ALA A 244 -0.43 -0.45 5.19
CA ALA A 244 0.89 -0.11 4.70
C ALA A 244 1.32 1.28 5.19
N ALA A 245 0.48 2.31 5.02
CA ALA A 245 0.75 3.65 5.52
C ALA A 245 0.99 3.67 7.04
N ARG A 246 0.19 2.92 7.81
CA ARG A 246 0.37 2.81 9.26
C ARG A 246 1.68 2.13 9.63
N GLU A 247 2.06 1.08 8.92
CA GLU A 247 3.31 0.35 9.19
C GLU A 247 4.53 1.17 8.76
N VAL A 248 4.49 1.85 7.62
CA VAL A 248 5.53 2.81 7.20
C VAL A 248 5.73 3.89 8.26
N GLY A 249 4.66 4.51 8.75
CA GLY A 249 4.75 5.51 9.82
C GLY A 249 5.35 4.96 11.13
N ARG A 250 5.13 3.66 11.45
CA ARG A 250 5.82 3.02 12.59
C ARG A 250 7.31 2.84 12.34
N ILE A 251 7.69 2.48 11.12
CA ILE A 251 9.10 2.35 10.72
C ILE A 251 9.76 3.72 10.82
N GLU A 252 9.16 4.77 10.25
CA GLU A 252 9.66 6.14 10.34
C GLU A 252 9.83 6.62 11.79
N ALA A 253 8.81 6.41 12.63
CA ALA A 253 8.90 6.73 14.05
C ALA A 253 10.00 5.93 14.77
N SER A 254 10.33 4.72 14.30
CA SER A 254 11.45 3.96 14.85
C SER A 254 12.81 4.49 14.40
N LEU A 255 12.89 5.02 13.17
CA LEU A 255 14.10 5.61 12.60
C LEU A 255 14.42 6.98 13.21
N SER A 256 13.38 7.78 13.52
CA SER A 256 13.54 9.12 14.12
C SER A 256 13.82 9.09 15.63
N ARG A 257 13.60 7.97 16.31
CA ARG A 257 13.80 7.87 17.76
C ARG A 257 15.29 7.88 18.11
N PRO A 258 15.71 8.74 19.07
CA PRO A 258 17.09 8.73 19.55
C PRO A 258 17.39 7.37 20.20
N LYS A 259 18.50 6.74 19.79
CA LYS A 259 18.95 5.47 20.37
C LYS A 259 19.17 5.67 21.89
N PRO A 260 18.57 4.83 22.75
CA PRO A 260 18.73 4.97 24.19
C PRO A 260 20.19 4.77 24.57
N LYS A 261 20.76 5.71 25.33
CA LYS A 261 22.11 5.58 25.89
C LYS A 261 22.07 4.48 26.96
N THR A 262 22.64 3.32 26.66
CA THR A 262 22.74 2.17 27.57
C THR A 262 23.84 2.34 28.62
N GLU A 263 24.66 3.38 28.52
CA GLU A 263 25.67 3.70 29.52
C GLU A 263 25.05 4.45 30.70
N THR A 264 24.63 3.70 31.73
CA THR A 264 24.38 4.30 33.04
C THR A 264 25.72 4.63 33.69
N LYS A 265 25.94 5.90 34.06
CA LYS A 265 27.05 6.32 34.95
C LYS A 265 26.83 5.86 36.40
N ALA A 266 26.36 4.63 36.59
CA ALA A 266 26.16 4.05 37.90
C ALA A 266 27.53 3.61 38.46
N PRO A 267 27.87 3.95 39.72
CA PRO A 267 29.07 3.44 40.37
C PRO A 267 29.05 1.91 40.45
N THR A 268 30.22 1.29 40.38
CA THR A 268 30.39 -0.16 40.52
C THR A 268 29.74 -0.65 41.81
N PRO A 269 29.04 -1.81 41.81
CA PRO A 269 28.43 -2.35 43.01
C PRO A 269 29.46 -2.48 44.15
N LYS A 270 29.10 -2.06 45.36
CA LYS A 270 29.96 -2.22 46.54
C LYS A 270 30.29 -3.70 46.70
N GLN A 271 31.58 -4.05 46.80
CA GLN A 271 31.97 -5.43 47.03
C GLN A 271 31.41 -5.92 48.37
N PRO A 272 30.93 -7.18 48.45
CA PRO A 272 30.46 -7.74 49.71
C PRO A 272 31.58 -7.73 50.74
N PRO A 273 31.29 -7.48 52.03
CA PRO A 273 32.30 -7.52 53.07
C PRO A 273 32.97 -8.89 53.06
N LYS A 274 34.30 -8.90 52.88
CA LYS A 274 35.11 -10.11 52.94
C LYS A 274 35.11 -10.56 54.40
N GLY A 275 34.28 -11.56 54.72
CA GLY A 275 34.20 -12.17 56.05
C GLY A 275 35.54 -12.80 56.41
N GLY A 276 36.36 -12.04 57.15
CA GLY A 276 37.73 -12.40 57.51
C GLY A 276 38.00 -12.13 58.99
N ALA A 277 37.07 -12.52 59.86
CA ALA A 277 37.34 -12.64 61.28
C ALA A 277 36.86 -14.01 61.72
N THR A 278 37.79 -14.96 61.84
CA THR A 278 37.55 -16.16 62.64
C THR A 278 37.21 -15.70 64.07
N PRO A 279 36.14 -16.22 64.70
CA PRO A 279 35.82 -15.84 66.07
C PRO A 279 36.99 -16.28 66.96
N ARG A 280 37.53 -15.35 67.76
CA ARG A 280 38.47 -15.70 68.83
C ARG A 280 37.74 -16.62 69.80
N SER A 281 38.06 -17.91 69.78
CA SER A 281 37.62 -18.83 70.81
C SER A 281 38.61 -18.79 71.98
N PRO A 282 38.16 -19.03 73.22
CA PRO A 282 39.05 -19.15 74.38
C PRO A 282 40.20 -20.15 74.15
N ASP A 283 39.94 -21.20 73.35
CA ASP A 283 40.94 -22.21 72.97
C ASP A 283 42.01 -21.65 72.04
N SER A 284 41.68 -20.69 71.17
CA SER A 284 42.65 -20.04 70.30
C SER A 284 43.62 -19.16 71.08
N ASP A 285 43.13 -18.50 72.14
CA ASP A 285 43.96 -17.69 73.04
C ASP A 285 44.79 -18.58 73.98
N LEU A 286 44.23 -19.70 74.46
CA LEU A 286 44.95 -20.69 75.27
C LEU A 286 46.11 -21.33 74.48
N ASN A 287 45.87 -21.72 73.23
CA ASN A 287 46.89 -22.29 72.36
C ASN A 287 47.98 -21.26 71.99
N ALA A 288 47.60 -20.00 71.79
CA ALA A 288 48.56 -18.91 71.57
C ALA A 288 49.42 -18.67 72.83
N TRP A 289 48.83 -18.76 74.03
CA TRP A 289 49.57 -18.64 75.29
C TRP A 289 50.50 -19.82 75.52
N LEU A 290 50.03 -21.07 75.36
CA LEU A 290 50.82 -22.29 75.49
C LEU A 290 52.00 -22.33 74.52
N ALA A 291 51.79 -21.93 73.26
CA ALA A 291 52.86 -21.86 72.27
C ALA A 291 53.94 -20.81 72.64
N LYS A 292 53.55 -19.75 73.36
CA LYS A 292 54.45 -18.69 73.81
C LYS A 292 55.21 -19.06 75.09
N THR A 293 54.61 -19.83 75.98
CA THR A 293 55.23 -20.22 77.27
C THR A 293 56.07 -21.48 77.19
N TYR A 294 55.69 -22.47 76.38
CA TYR A 294 56.39 -23.76 76.33
C TYR A 294 57.06 -24.05 74.98
N GLY A 295 56.95 -23.13 74.01
CA GLY A 295 57.38 -23.35 72.63
C GLY A 295 56.48 -24.38 71.93
N LYS A 296 56.33 -24.23 70.61
CA LYS A 296 55.66 -25.27 69.81
C LYS A 296 56.47 -26.56 69.93
N ARG A 297 55.85 -27.63 70.45
CA ARG A 297 56.35 -28.99 70.21
C ARG A 297 56.12 -29.39 68.77
#